data_AF-A0A497P433-F1
#
_entry.id   AF-A0A497P433-F1
#
_cell.length_a   1.000
_cell.length_b   1.000
_cell.length_c   1.000
_cell.angle_alpha   90.00
_cell.angle_beta   90.00
_cell.angle_gamma   90.00
#
_symmetry.space_group_name_H-M   'P 1'
#
loop_
_entity.id
_entity.type
_entity.pdbx_description
1 polymer ?
#
loop_
_entity_poly.entity_id
_entity_poly.type
_entity_poly.pdbx_seq_one_letter_code
_entity_poly.pdbx_strand_id
1 'polypeptide(L)'
;MKEERKMPRGPRWTQQENQLLRELAEKNITAEAIFQSGKFPGRTLNAIRMQIKRLAIVQQKKKTIVKQIRPVNILTLEEVLKRFSNAFQQICKSQEPSKLELERYRIIFTAAKNYGPLLANYERLSEVEEEIAELRKMVEEIKAQLTTTS
;
A
#
# COMPACT_ATOMS: atom_id res chain seq x y z
N MET A 1 -43.67 21.61 7.97
CA MET A 1 -42.54 21.22 8.84
C MET A 1 -42.46 19.70 8.83
N LYS A 2 -41.34 19.10 8.41
CA LYS A 2 -41.15 17.64 8.44
C LYS A 2 -40.57 17.28 9.81
N GLU A 3 -41.34 16.54 10.58
CA GLU A 3 -40.99 16.06 11.92
C GLU A 3 -39.95 14.94 11.78
N GLU A 4 -38.69 15.24 12.11
CA GLU A 4 -37.63 14.24 12.16
C GLU A 4 -37.93 13.22 13.25
N ARG A 5 -38.41 12.05 12.86
CA ARG A 5 -38.55 10.89 13.75
C ARG A 5 -37.16 10.43 14.22
N LYS A 6 -36.68 10.98 15.34
CA LYS A 6 -35.59 10.39 16.12
C LYS A 6 -36.00 8.98 16.54
N MET A 7 -35.51 7.97 15.83
CA MET A 7 -35.70 6.58 16.26
C MET A 7 -35.06 6.41 17.65
N PRO A 8 -35.77 5.82 18.63
CA PRO A 8 -35.20 5.57 19.94
C PRO A 8 -33.98 4.67 19.77
N ARG A 9 -32.85 5.04 20.39
CA ARG A 9 -31.65 4.19 20.43
C ARG A 9 -32.08 2.87 21.07
N GLY A 10 -31.93 1.77 20.34
CA GLY A 10 -32.28 0.44 20.85
C GLY A 10 -31.57 0.11 22.18
N PRO A 11 -32.03 -0.92 22.91
CA PRO A 11 -31.48 -1.26 24.23
C PRO A 11 -29.95 -1.37 24.19
N ARG A 12 -29.26 -1.02 25.28
CA ARG A 12 -27.79 -1.23 25.35
C ARG A 12 -27.50 -2.74 25.34
N TRP A 13 -26.39 -3.14 24.72
CA TRP A 13 -25.93 -4.52 24.75
C TRP A 13 -25.39 -4.87 26.13
N THR A 14 -25.89 -5.95 26.72
CA THR A 14 -25.42 -6.49 27.99
C THR A 14 -24.12 -7.27 27.81
N GLN A 15 -23.38 -7.46 28.90
CA GLN A 15 -22.13 -8.23 28.87
C GLN A 15 -22.36 -9.70 28.49
N GLN A 16 -23.45 -10.31 28.96
CA GLN A 16 -23.85 -11.67 28.62
C GLN A 16 -24.16 -11.82 27.12
N GLU A 17 -24.93 -10.89 26.55
CA GLU A 17 -25.20 -10.88 25.11
C GLU A 17 -23.90 -10.74 24.29
N ASN A 18 -22.96 -9.91 24.75
CA ASN A 18 -21.68 -9.73 24.07
C ASN A 18 -20.79 -10.98 24.14
N GLN A 19 -20.80 -11.70 25.26
CA GLN A 19 -20.05 -12.94 25.42
C GLN A 19 -20.62 -14.04 24.52
N LEU A 20 -21.94 -14.20 24.51
CA LEU A 20 -22.62 -15.15 23.63
C LEU A 20 -22.38 -14.85 22.14
N LEU A 21 -22.43 -13.57 21.75
CA LEU A 21 -22.10 -13.17 20.38
C LEU A 21 -20.65 -13.49 20.00
N ARG A 22 -19.69 -13.36 20.93
CA ARG A 22 -18.29 -13.73 20.69
C ARG A 22 -18.15 -15.23 20.47
N GLU A 23 -18.73 -16.05 21.33
CA GLU A 23 -18.66 -17.52 21.20
C GLU A 23 -19.29 -18.02 19.89
N LEU A 24 -20.39 -17.40 19.44
CA LEU A 24 -21.03 -17.75 18.17
C LEU A 24 -20.23 -17.26 16.96
N ALA A 25 -19.59 -16.09 17.06
CA ALA A 25 -18.71 -15.55 16.03
C ALA A 25 -17.41 -16.36 15.91
N GLU A 26 -16.84 -16.84 17.02
CA GLU A 26 -15.67 -17.75 17.03
C GLU A 26 -15.98 -19.08 16.34
N LYS A 27 -17.23 -19.54 16.43
CA LYS A 27 -17.73 -20.73 15.72
C LYS A 27 -18.10 -20.46 14.25
N ASN A 28 -17.74 -19.29 13.71
CA ASN A 28 -18.04 -18.84 12.33
C ASN A 28 -19.52 -18.88 11.94
N ILE A 29 -20.43 -18.73 12.91
CA ILE A 29 -21.87 -18.71 12.63
C ILE A 29 -22.24 -17.33 12.04
N THR A 30 -22.99 -17.33 10.94
CA THR A 30 -23.39 -16.09 10.26
C THR A 30 -24.40 -15.29 11.09
N ALA A 31 -24.42 -13.97 10.90
CA ALA A 31 -25.33 -13.09 11.63
C ALA A 31 -26.81 -13.46 11.39
N GLU A 32 -27.13 -13.98 10.20
CA GLU A 32 -28.44 -14.48 9.83
C GLU A 32 -28.82 -15.71 10.63
N ALA A 33 -27.91 -16.69 10.75
CA ALA A 33 -28.14 -17.88 11.56
C ALA A 33 -28.26 -17.54 13.06
N ILE A 34 -27.48 -16.56 13.54
CA ILE A 34 -27.59 -16.06 14.92
C ILE A 34 -28.96 -15.39 15.16
N PHE A 35 -29.44 -14.60 14.21
CA PHE A 35 -30.77 -13.97 14.32
C PHE A 35 -31.89 -15.03 14.32
N GLN A 36 -31.82 -16.01 13.42
CA GLN A 36 -32.80 -17.10 13.34
C GLN A 36 -32.79 -18.02 14.57
N SER A 37 -31.68 -18.09 15.30
CA SER A 37 -31.60 -18.86 16.54
C SER A 37 -32.48 -18.32 17.68
N GLY A 38 -33.02 -17.11 17.56
CA GLY A 38 -33.91 -16.49 18.56
C GLY A 38 -33.23 -16.15 19.88
N LYS A 39 -31.91 -16.36 20.01
CA LYS A 39 -31.13 -16.17 21.26
C LYS A 39 -31.02 -14.72 21.72
N PHE A 40 -31.41 -13.76 20.89
CA PHE A 40 -31.31 -12.32 21.15
C PHE A 40 -32.67 -11.63 20.98
N PRO A 41 -33.60 -11.78 21.94
CA PRO A 41 -34.93 -11.20 21.84
C PRO A 41 -34.86 -9.68 21.75
N GLY A 42 -35.59 -9.09 20.80
CA GLY A 42 -35.62 -7.63 20.59
C GLY A 42 -34.40 -7.05 19.86
N ARG A 43 -33.47 -7.88 19.37
CA ARG A 43 -32.35 -7.44 18.51
C ARG A 43 -32.68 -7.65 17.05
N THR A 44 -32.51 -6.62 16.23
CA THR A 44 -32.62 -6.77 14.77
C THR A 44 -31.37 -7.42 14.19
N LEU A 45 -31.51 -8.06 13.02
CA LEU A 45 -30.37 -8.59 12.27
C LEU A 45 -29.26 -7.54 12.08
N ASN A 46 -29.65 -6.29 11.81
CA ASN A 46 -28.68 -5.19 11.65
C ASN A 46 -27.96 -4.85 12.96
N ALA A 47 -28.66 -4.89 14.10
CA ALA A 47 -28.04 -4.68 15.41
C ALA A 47 -26.99 -5.78 15.70
N ILE A 48 -27.31 -7.04 15.39
CA ILE A 48 -26.40 -8.18 15.55
C ILE A 48 -25.18 -8.02 14.64
N ARG A 49 -25.38 -7.72 13.34
CA ARG A 49 -24.26 -7.47 12.40
C ARG A 49 -23.33 -6.35 12.88
N MET A 50 -23.91 -5.23 13.31
CA MET A 50 -23.13 -4.10 13.82
C MET A 50 -22.40 -4.42 15.12
N GLN A 51 -23.03 -5.21 16.00
CA GLN A 51 -22.41 -5.62 17.25
C GLN A 51 -21.31 -6.65 17.05
N ILE A 52 -21.48 -7.62 16.15
CA ILE A 52 -20.41 -8.55 15.75
C ILE A 52 -19.22 -7.76 15.20
N LYS A 53 -19.46 -6.79 14.31
CA LYS A 53 -18.41 -5.91 13.77
C LYS A 53 -17.71 -5.08 14.85
N ARG A 54 -18.42 -4.68 15.91
CA ARG A 54 -17.87 -3.93 17.04
C ARG A 54 -17.11 -4.80 18.05
N LEU A 55 -17.62 -6.01 18.31
CA LEU A 55 -17.04 -7.00 19.22
C LEU A 55 -15.88 -7.76 18.60
N ALA A 56 -15.88 -7.90 17.27
CA ALA A 56 -14.72 -8.20 16.46
C ALA A 56 -13.78 -7.01 16.52
N ILE A 57 -13.15 -6.84 17.69
CA ILE A 57 -11.94 -6.05 17.90
C ILE A 57 -10.97 -6.52 16.84
N VAL A 58 -10.89 -5.73 15.77
CA VAL A 58 -9.88 -5.69 14.72
C VAL A 58 -8.98 -6.92 14.79
N GLN A 59 -9.23 -7.94 13.95
CA GLN A 59 -8.10 -8.75 13.49
C GLN A 59 -7.13 -7.73 12.90
N GLN A 60 -6.16 -7.27 13.70
CA GLN A 60 -5.11 -6.40 13.21
C GLN A 60 -4.48 -7.24 12.13
N LYS A 61 -4.73 -6.86 10.87
CA LYS A 61 -4.03 -7.43 9.72
C LYS A 61 -2.58 -7.48 10.16
N LYS A 62 -2.05 -8.69 10.32
CA LYS A 62 -0.68 -8.91 10.82
C LYS A 62 0.19 -7.88 10.11
N LYS A 63 0.86 -7.00 10.86
CA LYS A 63 1.73 -5.99 10.27
C LYS A 63 2.65 -6.73 9.33
N THR A 64 2.48 -6.54 8.03
CA THR A 64 3.34 -7.16 7.03
C THR A 64 4.73 -6.63 7.31
N ILE A 65 5.61 -7.46 7.87
CA ILE A 65 7.02 -7.10 8.02
C ILE A 65 7.57 -7.03 6.60
N VAL A 66 7.60 -5.82 6.04
CA VAL A 66 8.13 -5.59 4.70
C VAL A 66 9.65 -5.67 4.80
N LYS A 67 10.28 -6.46 3.93
CA LYS A 67 11.74 -6.54 3.87
C LYS A 67 12.31 -5.15 3.54
N GLN A 68 13.34 -4.74 4.27
CA GLN A 68 14.05 -3.50 3.98
C GLN A 68 14.62 -3.53 2.57
N ILE A 69 14.35 -2.49 1.79
CA ILE A 69 14.91 -2.32 0.44
C ILE A 69 16.38 -1.96 0.61
N ARG A 70 17.29 -2.79 0.07
CA ARG A 70 18.73 -2.53 0.06
C ARG A 70 19.11 -1.82 -1.23
N PRO A 71 20.16 -0.97 -1.20
CA PRO A 71 20.73 -0.44 -2.43
C PRO A 71 21.22 -1.61 -3.29
N VAL A 72 20.95 -1.51 -4.59
CA VAL A 72 21.34 -2.46 -5.63
C VAL A 72 21.83 -1.67 -6.83
N ASN A 73 22.59 -2.32 -7.71
CA ASN A 73 23.09 -1.70 -8.93
C ASN A 73 21.92 -1.15 -9.76
N ILE A 74 22.13 0.05 -10.33
CA ILE A 74 21.19 0.69 -11.26
C ILE A 74 21.12 -0.20 -12.50
N LEU A 75 19.90 -0.54 -12.91
CA LEU A 75 19.66 -1.33 -14.11
C LEU A 75 19.88 -0.47 -15.36
N THR A 76 20.27 -1.10 -16.46
CA THR A 76 20.27 -0.38 -17.74
C THR A 76 18.83 -0.20 -18.25
N LEU A 77 18.61 0.78 -19.13
CA LEU A 77 17.30 0.96 -19.77
C LEU A 77 16.86 -0.29 -20.53
N GLU A 78 17.81 -0.98 -21.19
CA GLU A 78 17.56 -2.23 -21.90
C GLU A 78 17.05 -3.34 -20.96
N GLU A 79 17.64 -3.50 -19.78
CA GLU A 79 17.19 -4.48 -18.80
C GLU A 79 15.78 -4.19 -18.29
N VAL A 80 15.45 -2.92 -18.08
CA VAL A 80 14.09 -2.50 -17.70
C VAL A 80 13.10 -2.80 -18.82
N LEU A 81 13.45 -2.53 -20.08
CA LEU A 81 12.61 -2.84 -21.24
C LEU A 81 12.41 -4.35 -21.44
N LYS A 82 13.42 -5.18 -21.17
CA LYS A 82 13.30 -6.65 -21.17
C LYS A 82 12.27 -7.12 -20.14
N ARG A 83 12.34 -6.59 -18.91
CA ARG A 83 11.37 -6.92 -17.83
C ARG A 83 9.96 -6.44 -18.18
N PHE A 84 9.83 -5.24 -18.71
CA PHE A 84 8.56 -4.70 -19.19
C PHE A 84 7.96 -5.58 -20.29
N SER A 85 8.74 -5.89 -21.32
CA SER A 85 8.29 -6.71 -22.46
C SER A 85 7.84 -8.10 -22.02
N ASN A 86 8.58 -8.70 -21.07
CA ASN A 86 8.20 -9.99 -20.51
C ASN A 86 6.86 -9.92 -19.76
N ALA A 87 6.67 -8.92 -18.89
CA ALA A 87 5.40 -8.71 -18.19
C ALA A 87 4.23 -8.43 -19.17
N PHE A 88 4.51 -7.68 -20.24
CA PHE A 88 3.53 -7.39 -21.30
C PHE A 88 3.12 -8.66 -22.07
N GLN A 89 4.07 -9.53 -22.41
CA GLN A 89 3.73 -10.81 -23.04
C GLN A 89 2.90 -11.71 -22.11
N GLN A 90 3.23 -11.75 -20.81
CA GLN A 90 2.49 -12.56 -19.85
C GLN A 90 1.04 -12.09 -19.70
N ILE A 91 0.79 -10.79 -19.63
CA ILE A 91 -0.58 -10.27 -19.53
C ILE A 91 -1.38 -10.54 -20.83
N CYS A 92 -0.77 -10.39 -22.00
CA CYS A 92 -1.43 -10.66 -23.29
C CYS A 92 -1.78 -12.14 -23.50
N LYS A 93 -0.97 -13.05 -22.94
CA LYS A 93 -1.21 -14.50 -23.02
C LYS A 93 -2.17 -15.02 -21.94
N SER A 94 -2.43 -14.23 -20.91
CA SER A 94 -3.31 -14.63 -19.81
C SER A 94 -4.77 -14.46 -20.23
N GLN A 95 -5.54 -15.56 -20.26
CA GLN A 95 -6.97 -15.51 -20.58
C GLN A 95 -7.81 -14.89 -19.46
N GLU A 96 -7.46 -15.17 -18.19
CA GLU A 96 -8.15 -14.62 -17.01
C GLU A 96 -7.14 -14.30 -15.90
N PRO A 97 -6.39 -13.19 -16.01
CA PRO A 97 -5.43 -12.80 -14.99
C PRO A 97 -6.15 -12.46 -13.68
N SER A 98 -5.64 -13.00 -12.57
CA SER A 98 -6.15 -12.69 -11.24
C SER A 98 -5.95 -11.21 -10.90
N LYS A 99 -6.76 -10.68 -9.98
CA LYS A 99 -6.63 -9.30 -9.50
C LYS A 99 -5.22 -8.99 -8.96
N LEU A 100 -4.57 -9.97 -8.34
CA LEU A 100 -3.21 -9.83 -7.83
C LEU A 100 -2.18 -9.67 -8.96
N GLU A 101 -2.34 -10.44 -10.05
CA GLU A 101 -1.48 -10.35 -11.23
C GLU A 101 -1.64 -9.02 -11.96
N LEU A 102 -2.89 -8.57 -12.13
CA LEU A 102 -3.16 -7.24 -12.72
C LEU A 102 -2.50 -6.12 -11.92
N GLU A 103 -2.55 -6.15 -10.59
CA GLU A 103 -1.85 -5.15 -9.76
C GLU A 103 -0.33 -5.26 -9.90
N ARG A 104 0.22 -6.49 -9.96
CA ARG A 104 1.67 -6.68 -10.21
C ARG A 104 2.09 -6.11 -11.55
N TYR A 105 1.36 -6.37 -12.62
CA TYR A 105 1.65 -5.81 -13.95
C TYR A 105 1.56 -4.29 -13.94
N ARG A 106 0.54 -3.72 -13.28
CA ARG A 106 0.40 -2.27 -13.14
C ARG A 106 1.61 -1.64 -12.44
N ILE A 107 2.10 -2.26 -11.37
CA ILE A 107 3.31 -1.81 -10.66
C ILE A 107 4.51 -1.83 -11.59
N ILE A 108 4.73 -2.93 -12.33
CA ILE A 108 5.85 -3.06 -13.28
C ILE A 108 5.79 -2.00 -14.37
N PHE A 109 4.63 -1.80 -15.00
CA PHE A 109 4.46 -0.80 -16.07
C PHE A 109 4.66 0.63 -15.57
N THR A 110 4.17 0.92 -14.37
CA THR A 110 4.36 2.24 -13.74
C THR A 110 5.84 2.49 -13.43
N ALA A 111 6.53 1.49 -12.87
CA ALA A 111 7.95 1.59 -12.55
C ALA A 111 8.78 1.81 -13.82
N ALA A 112 8.53 1.03 -14.89
CA ALA A 112 9.23 1.17 -16.16
C ALA A 112 9.00 2.54 -16.82
N LYS A 113 7.75 3.03 -16.83
CA LYS A 113 7.41 4.37 -17.37
C LYS A 113 8.21 5.48 -16.70
N ASN A 114 8.38 5.40 -15.38
CA ASN A 114 9.06 6.43 -14.60
C ASN A 114 10.59 6.27 -14.61
N TYR A 115 11.12 5.12 -15.07
CA TYR A 115 12.54 4.81 -15.00
C TYR A 115 13.39 5.67 -15.94
N GLY A 116 12.96 5.85 -17.19
CA GLY A 116 13.70 6.61 -18.19
C GLY A 116 14.03 8.04 -17.73
N PRO A 117 13.03 8.86 -17.32
CA PRO A 117 13.28 10.20 -16.78
C PRO A 117 14.17 10.18 -15.52
N LEU A 118 14.03 9.17 -14.66
CA LEU A 118 14.85 9.05 -13.46
C LEU A 118 16.32 8.77 -13.79
N LEU A 119 16.58 7.88 -14.74
CA LEU A 119 17.93 7.53 -15.20
C LEU A 119 18.60 8.73 -15.86
N ALA A 120 17.91 9.43 -16.76
CA ALA A 120 18.44 10.63 -17.42
C ALA A 120 18.80 11.74 -16.42
N ASN A 121 17.99 11.93 -15.36
CA ASN A 121 18.31 12.89 -14.30
C ASN A 121 19.54 12.48 -13.49
N TYR A 122 19.73 11.18 -13.26
CA TYR A 122 20.90 10.66 -12.58
C TYR A 122 22.17 10.87 -13.42
N GLU A 123 22.12 10.55 -14.71
CA GLU A 123 23.25 10.74 -15.64
C GLU A 123 23.64 12.22 -15.72
N ARG A 124 22.66 13.11 -15.91
CA ARG A 124 22.90 14.57 -15.91
C ARG A 124 23.51 15.07 -14.59
N LEU A 125 23.08 14.54 -13.45
CA LEU A 125 23.66 14.93 -12.16
C LEU A 125 25.12 14.52 -12.07
N SER A 126 25.46 13.33 -12.55
CA SER A 126 26.84 12.84 -12.60
C SER A 126 27.73 13.73 -13.47
N GLU A 127 27.25 14.17 -14.64
CA GLU A 127 27.97 15.10 -15.52
C GLU A 127 28.24 16.44 -14.80
N VAL A 128 27.22 17.00 -14.15
CA VAL A 128 27.36 18.26 -13.39
C VAL A 128 28.33 18.13 -12.22
N GLU A 129 28.33 16.99 -11.53
CA GLU A 129 29.28 16.72 -10.44
C GLU A 129 30.73 16.66 -10.94
N GLU A 130 30.96 16.09 -12.13
CA GLU A 130 32.26 16.06 -12.79
C GLU A 130 32.73 17.47 -13.21
N GLU A 131 31.86 18.26 -13.85
CA GLU A 131 32.16 19.65 -14.20
C GLU A 131 32.51 20.50 -12.95
N ILE A 132 31.77 20.33 -11.86
CA ILE A 132 32.05 21.02 -10.60
C ILE A 132 33.42 20.59 -10.03
N ALA A 133 33.79 19.32 -10.15
CA ALA A 133 35.08 18.81 -9.69
C ALA A 133 36.23 19.43 -10.49
N GLU A 134 36.10 19.52 -11.82
CA GLU A 134 37.09 20.17 -12.68
C GLU A 134 37.22 21.67 -12.39
N LEU A 135 36.10 22.39 -12.28
CA LEU A 135 36.09 23.81 -11.95
C LEU A 135 36.75 24.08 -10.59
N ARG A 136 36.49 23.25 -9.59
CA ARG A 136 37.15 23.35 -8.28
C ARG A 136 38.66 23.20 -8.41
N LYS A 137 39.13 22.25 -9.23
CA LYS A 137 40.55 22.04 -9.46
C LYS A 137 41.19 23.28 -10.12
N MET A 138 40.57 23.83 -11.16
CA MET A 138 41.06 25.04 -11.81
C MET A 138 41.10 26.25 -10.86
N VAL A 139 40.07 26.42 -10.03
CA VAL A 139 40.03 27.51 -9.03
C VAL A 139 41.16 27.38 -8.02
N GLU A 140 41.46 26.17 -7.55
CA GLU A 140 42.57 25.95 -6.62
C GLU A 140 43.94 26.19 -7.29
N GLU A 141 44.11 25.79 -8.55
CA GLU A 141 45.33 26.09 -9.32
C GLU A 141 45.54 27.60 -9.51
N ILE A 142 44.49 28.34 -9.86
CA ILE A 142 44.54 29.81 -10.00
C ILE A 142 44.88 30.48 -8.67
N LYS A 143 44.25 30.05 -7.57
CA LYS A 143 44.57 30.57 -6.23
C LYS A 143 46.03 30.33 -5.87
N ALA A 144 46.55 29.12 -6.11
CA ALA A 144 47.94 28.78 -5.82
C ALA A 144 48.92 29.67 -6.60
N GLN A 145 48.66 29.93 -7.88
CA GLN A 145 49.46 30.83 -8.72
C GLN A 145 49.42 32.29 -8.22
N LEU A 146 48.26 32.78 -7.79
CA LEU A 146 48.12 34.13 -7.22
C LEU A 146 48.88 34.28 -5.90
N THR A 147 48.86 33.25 -5.04
CA THR A 147 49.62 33.25 -3.77
C THR A 147 51.13 33.11 -3.92
N THR A 148 51.62 32.61 -5.06
CA THR A 148 53.07 32.52 -5.35
C THR A 148 53.62 33.75 -6.04
N THR A 149 52.75 34.65 -6.54
CA THR A 149 53.15 35.87 -7.26
C THR A 149 53.02 37.15 -6.41
N SER A 150 52.47 37.05 -5.20
CA SER A 150 52.52 38.10 -4.15
C SER A 150 53.61 37.82 -3.14
#